data_AF-A0A645IIE4-F1
#
_entry.id   AF-A0A645IIE4-F1
#
_cell.length_a   1.000
_cell.length_b   1.000
_cell.length_c   1.000
_cell.angle_alpha   90.00
_cell.angle_beta   90.00
_cell.angle_gamma   90.00
#
_symmetry.space_group_name_H-M   'P 1'
#
loop_
_entity.id
_entity.type
_entity.pdbx_description
1 polymer ?
#
loop_
_entity_poly.entity_id
_entity_poly.type
_entity_poly.pdbx_seq_one_letter_code
_entity_poly.pdbx_strand_id
1 'polypeptide(L)' 'MDALLRNPAVGSVLPAGSKGIAHEALLLAEESGLAVHFLKTELDLYKSAGPASCAVFSCLEDFVSDCALPFYVIGKLLKD' A
#
# COMPACT_ATOMS: atom_id res chain seq x y z
N MET A 1 7.93 6.66 -8.68
CA MET A 1 7.98 6.36 -7.24
C MET A 1 8.54 7.54 -6.43
N ASP A 2 9.49 8.29 -6.97
CA ASP A 2 10.18 9.40 -6.28
C ASP A 2 9.26 10.45 -5.63
N ALA A 3 8.10 10.75 -6.24
CA ALA A 3 7.13 11.68 -5.66
C ALA A 3 6.55 11.16 -4.33
N LEU A 4 6.30 9.84 -4.23
CA LEU A 4 5.84 9.20 -2.99
C LEU A 4 6.96 9.16 -1.95
N LEU A 5 8.17 8.79 -2.37
CA LEU A 5 9.33 8.67 -1.47
C LEU A 5 9.78 10.01 -0.87
N ARG A 6 9.42 11.13 -1.49
CA ARG A 6 9.69 12.48 -0.97
C ARG A 6 8.62 13.00 -0.01
N ASN A 7 7.48 12.30 0.11
CA ASN A 7 6.40 12.73 0.97
C ASN A 7 6.63 12.19 2.40
N PRO A 8 6.74 13.06 3.43
CA PRO A 8 7.02 12.63 4.80
C PRO A 8 5.90 11.79 5.43
N ALA A 9 4.69 11.84 4.88
CA ALA A 9 3.58 11.02 5.33
C ALA A 9 3.63 9.60 4.75
N VAL A 10 4.52 9.28 3.80
CA VAL A 10 4.69 7.92 3.27
C VAL A 10 5.74 7.18 4.10
N GLY A 11 5.37 6.02 4.63
CA GLY A 11 6.28 5.19 5.43
C GLY A 11 7.15 4.30 4.55
N SER A 12 6.50 3.36 3.86
CA SER A 12 7.15 2.35 3.03
C SER A 12 6.38 2.13 1.73
N VAL A 13 7.08 1.77 0.66
CA VAL A 13 6.50 1.51 -0.67
C VAL A 13 7.09 0.20 -1.20
N LEU A 14 6.22 -0.72 -1.63
CA LEU A 14 6.58 -1.98 -2.28
C LEU A 14 5.92 -2.07 -3.66
N PRO A 15 6.63 -2.51 -4.71
CA PRO A 15 5.99 -2.85 -5.98
C PRO A 15 5.08 -4.06 -5.78
N ALA A 16 3.87 -4.04 -6.37
CA ALA A 16 2.98 -5.18 -6.29
C ALA A 16 3.54 -6.36 -7.09
N GLY A 17 3.77 -7.51 -6.45
CA GLY A 17 4.34 -8.69 -7.08
C GLY A 17 3.32 -9.74 -7.52
N SER A 18 3.84 -10.87 -7.99
CA SER A 18 3.03 -12.02 -8.44
C SER A 18 2.13 -12.61 -7.36
N LYS A 19 2.40 -12.31 -6.08
CA LYS A 19 1.61 -12.73 -4.92
C LYS A 19 0.44 -11.77 -4.59
N GLY A 20 0.32 -10.65 -5.32
CA GLY A 20 -0.79 -9.72 -5.23
C GLY A 20 -0.64 -8.64 -4.16
N ILE A 21 -1.57 -7.68 -4.19
CA ILE A 21 -1.59 -6.47 -3.35
C ILE A 21 -1.69 -6.82 -1.86
N ALA A 22 -2.54 -7.80 -1.51
CA ALA A 22 -2.73 -8.24 -0.13
C ALA A 22 -1.43 -8.77 0.47
N HIS A 23 -0.62 -9.49 -0.31
CA HIS A 23 0.65 -10.02 0.16
C HIS A 23 1.62 -8.90 0.54
N GLU A 24 1.79 -7.91 -0.34
CA GLU A 24 2.70 -6.79 -0.07
C GLU A 24 2.20 -5.91 1.08
N ALA A 25 0.88 -5.72 1.21
CA ALA A 25 0.30 -4.98 2.33
C ALA A 25 0.57 -5.67 3.68
N LEU A 26 0.46 -7.00 3.72
CA LEU A 26 0.78 -7.79 4.91
C LEU A 26 2.27 -7.71 5.26
N LEU A 27 3.15 -7.75 4.25
CA LEU A 27 4.59 -7.58 4.47
C LEU A 27 4.91 -6.21 5.08
N LEU A 28 4.30 -5.14 4.56
CA LEU A 28 4.45 -3.78 5.12
C LEU A 28 4.05 -3.70 6.59
N ALA A 29 2.98 -4.40 6.97
CA ALA A 29 2.50 -4.43 8.35
C ALA A 29 3.43 -5.24 9.26
N GLU A 30 3.85 -6.42 8.81
CA GLU A 30 4.80 -7.28 9.52
C GLU A 30 6.12 -6.55 9.81
N GLU A 31 6.69 -5.89 8.80
CA GLU A 31 7.92 -5.09 8.95
C GLU A 31 7.76 -3.91 9.92
N SER A 32 6.53 -3.42 10.09
CA SER A 32 6.19 -2.32 11.00
C SER A 32 5.73 -2.79 12.38
N GLY A 33 5.61 -4.10 12.62
CA GLY A 33 5.03 -4.64 13.85
C GLY A 33 3.55 -4.28 14.04
N LEU A 34 2.80 -4.19 12.95
CA LEU A 34 1.39 -3.84 12.89
C LEU A 34 0.58 -4.94 12.17
N ALA A 35 -0.73 -4.86 12.27
CA ALA A 35 -1.67 -5.70 11.52
C ALA A 35 -2.41 -4.89 10.44
N VAL A 36 -2.69 -5.54 9.30
CA VAL A 36 -3.55 -4.96 8.26
C VAL A 36 -5.00 -5.32 8.50
N HIS A 37 -5.85 -4.30 8.62
CA HIS A 37 -7.29 -4.43 8.53
C HIS A 37 -7.75 -4.00 7.14
N PHE A 38 -7.98 -4.97 6.26
CA PHE A 38 -8.47 -4.69 4.91
C PHE A 38 -9.88 -4.11 4.94
N LEU A 39 -10.07 -3.04 4.19
CA LEU A 39 -11.38 -2.45 3.95
C LEU A 39 -12.04 -3.14 2.76
N LYS A 40 -13.37 -3.05 2.67
CA LYS A 40 -14.08 -3.48 1.46
C LYS A 40 -13.65 -2.58 0.30
N THR A 41 -13.18 -3.20 -0.77
CA THR A 41 -12.76 -2.54 -2.01
C THR A 41 -13.21 -3.37 -3.21
N GLU A 42 -13.42 -2.70 -4.34
CA GLU A 42 -13.74 -3.36 -5.62
C GLU A 42 -12.48 -3.95 -6.28
N LEU A 43 -11.30 -3.67 -5.73
CA LEU A 43 -10.04 -4.25 -6.19
C LEU A 43 -9.92 -5.71 -5.73
N ASP A 44 -9.56 -6.59 -6.65
CA ASP A 44 -9.13 -7.94 -6.30
C ASP A 44 -7.70 -7.88 -5.74
N LEU A 45 -7.60 -7.90 -4.40
CA LEU A 45 -6.33 -7.78 -3.68
C LEU A 45 -5.43 -9.02 -3.82
N TYR A 46 -5.99 -10.16 -4.19
CA TYR A 46 -5.28 -11.45 -4.24
C TYR A 46 -4.83 -11.81 -5.65
N LYS A 47 -5.29 -11.08 -6.66
CA LYS A 47 -4.83 -11.21 -8.03
C LYS A 47 -3.35 -10.82 -8.14
N SER A 48 -2.62 -11.61 -8.92
CA SER A 48 -1.28 -11.24 -9.37
C SER A 48 -1.31 -9.87 -10.05
N ALA A 49 -0.59 -8.92 -9.47
CA ALA A 49 -0.31 -7.63 -10.08
C ALA A 49 1.16 -7.68 -10.52
N GLY A 50 1.43 -7.51 -11.81
CA GLY A 50 2.82 -7.49 -12.25
C GLY A 50 3.55 -6.29 -11.64
N PRO A 51 4.84 -6.40 -11.28
CA PRO A 51 5.63 -5.34 -10.64
C PRO A 51 5.75 -4.05 -11.46
N ALA A 52 5.35 -4.07 -12.73
CA ALA A 52 5.33 -2.92 -13.62
C ALA A 52 3.98 -2.17 -13.66
N SER A 53 2.97 -2.58 -12.87
CA SER A 53 1.59 -2.07 -13.02
C SER A 53 1.06 -1.25 -11.83
N CYS A 54 1.45 -1.57 -10.59
CA CYS A 54 1.07 -0.80 -9.40
C CYS A 54 2.05 -1.03 -8.24
N ALA A 55 1.93 -0.19 -7.21
CA ALA A 55 2.68 -0.28 -5.97
C ALA A 55 1.73 -0.17 -4.78
N VAL A 56 2.10 -0.80 -3.67
CA VAL A 56 1.44 -0.71 -2.37
C VAL A 56 2.30 0.14 -1.46
N PHE A 57 1.71 1.07 -0.73
CA PHE A 57 2.44 1.90 0.22
C PHE A 57 1.65 2.14 1.49
N SER A 58 2.35 2.35 2.59
CA SER A 58 1.80 2.83 3.85
C SER A 58 1.92 4.35 3.92
N CYS A 59 0.91 4.99 4.51
CA CYS A 59 0.94 6.42 4.75
C CYS A 59 0.16 6.82 6.02
N LEU A 60 0.43 8.01 6.53
CA LEU A 60 -0.34 8.65 7.60
C LEU A 60 -1.72 9.09 7.08
N GLU A 61 -2.69 9.24 7.97
CA GLU A 61 -4.08 9.59 7.59
C GLU A 61 -4.21 10.98 6.93
N ASP A 62 -3.28 11.89 7.18
CA ASP A 62 -3.21 13.22 6.58
C ASP A 62 -2.45 13.25 5.24
N PHE A 63 -2.13 12.08 4.68
CA PHE A 63 -1.46 11.98 3.40
C PHE A 63 -2.26 12.68 2.29
N VAL A 64 -1.64 13.71 1.73
CA VAL A 64 -2.08 14.36 0.49
C VAL A 64 -1.08 13.99 -0.60
N SER A 65 -1.60 13.48 -1.71
CA SER A 65 -0.80 13.12 -2.86
C SER A 65 -0.87 14.20 -3.93
N ASP A 66 0.28 14.70 -4.37
CA ASP A 66 0.42 15.48 -5.61
C ASP A 66 0.64 14.56 -6.83
N CYS A 67 0.54 13.24 -6.65
CA CYS A 67 0.70 12.27 -7.72
C CYS A 67 -0.54 12.24 -8.62
N ALA A 68 -0.35 12.41 -9.93
CA ALA A 68 -1.42 12.32 -10.92
C ALA A 68 -1.96 10.88 -11.13
N LEU A 69 -1.36 9.87 -10.47
CA LEU A 69 -1.79 8.49 -10.61
C LEU A 69 -2.93 8.16 -9.64
N PRO A 70 -3.92 7.36 -10.07
CA PRO A 70 -4.99 6.91 -9.20
C PRO A 70 -4.43 6.06 -8.07
N PHE A 71 -4.96 6.25 -6.86
CA PHE A 71 -4.68 5.42 -5.71
C PHE A 71 -5.98 5.04 -5.01
N TYR A 72 -5.95 3.91 -4.31
CA TYR A 72 -7.10 3.36 -3.62
C TYR A 72 -6.67 2.97 -2.21
N VAL A 73 -7.47 3.35 -1.21
CA VAL A 73 -7.26 2.90 0.16
C VAL A 73 -7.80 1.47 0.27
N ILE A 74 -6.92 0.53 0.58
CA ILE A 74 -7.26 -0.90 0.68
C ILE A 74 -7.40 -1.39 2.13
N GLY A 75 -6.95 -0.62 3.11
CA GLY A 75 -6.90 -1.04 4.50
C GLY A 75 -6.33 0.01 5.44
N LYS A 76 -6.30 -0.34 6.73
CA LYS A 76 -5.62 0.42 7.79
C LYS A 76 -4.57 -0.46 8.48
N LEU A 77 -3.47 0.15 8.91
CA LEU A 77 -2.47 -0.48 9.76
C LEU A 77 -2.79 -0.15 11.22
N LEU A 78 -2.99 -1.16 12.06
CA LEU A 78 -3.35 -1.03 13.47
C LEU A 78 -2.38 -1.84 14.33
N LYS A 79 -2.25 -1.47 15.61
CA LYS A 79 -1.61 -2.35 16.58
C LYS A 79 -2.59 -3.47 16.94
N ASP A 80 -2.08 -4.70 17.03
CA ASP A 80 -2.81 -5.82 17.63
C ASP A 80 -3.15 -5.58 19.11
#